data_AF-A0A964FHM7-F1
#
_entry.id   AF-A0A964FHM7-F1
#
_cell.length_a   1.000
_cell.length_b   1.000
_cell.length_c   1.000
_cell.angle_alpha   90.00
_cell.angle_beta   90.00
_cell.angle_gamma   90.00
#
_symmetry.space_group_name_H-M   'P 1'
#
loop_
_entity.id
_entity.type
_entity.pdbx_description
1 polymer ?
#
loop_
_entity_poly.entity_id
_entity_poly.type
_entity_poly.pdbx_seq_one_letter_code
_entity_poly.pdbx_strand_id
1 'polypeptide(L)'
;MNQDYTDIIQHLSQQLSSAIQEREIDLSDSVSQLDGFVGELLRIMGLKVMSLLLNAEAEQAIKEKKKTGSVIHRRLKAEYSVIFGVVELDSPYLWNKQEHKGNRPVQDKLGIKHRDFSKSLTRILTDFGAEESFGQAAQRFEEHYGWQIQRSKIRRKVEHIGKLALTYVEQRLEMLSKTFENLTAPKKRTGWNRILVELDGCHVPTGISVTKKTEELTPTRKIKKRQRARDWREVRVGFARPVESKKQRTFIALMGQYPEVVKHDLVRL
;
A
#
# COMPACT_ATOMS: atom_id res chain seq x y z
N MET A 1 6.92 0.16 -19.69
CA MET A 1 7.05 -0.77 -20.83
C MET A 1 6.65 0.03 -22.05
N ASN A 2 7.58 0.25 -22.98
CA ASN A 2 7.37 1.12 -24.15
C ASN A 2 7.38 0.33 -25.46
N GLN A 3 7.19 -1.00 -25.39
CA GLN A 3 7.14 -1.87 -26.54
C GLN A 3 5.73 -2.42 -26.72
N ASP A 4 5.36 -2.59 -27.98
CA ASP A 4 4.14 -3.26 -28.39
C ASP A 4 4.36 -4.78 -28.26
N TYR A 5 3.42 -5.45 -27.60
CA TYR A 5 3.42 -6.91 -27.41
C TYR A 5 2.20 -7.57 -28.09
N THR A 6 1.50 -6.84 -28.95
CA THR A 6 0.22 -7.27 -29.53
C THR A 6 0.35 -8.57 -30.32
N ASP A 7 1.45 -8.75 -31.07
CA ASP A 7 1.75 -9.96 -31.83
C ASP A 7 1.91 -11.20 -30.92
N ILE A 8 2.70 -11.06 -29.85
CA ILE A 8 2.91 -12.13 -28.87
C ILE A 8 1.60 -12.44 -28.14
N ILE A 9 0.84 -11.41 -27.74
CA ILE A 9 -0.45 -11.56 -27.08
C ILE A 9 -1.43 -12.30 -28.00
N GLN A 10 -1.49 -11.94 -29.28
CA GLN A 10 -2.36 -12.60 -30.25
C GLN A 10 -2.00 -14.09 -30.40
N HIS A 11 -0.71 -14.41 -30.54
CA HIS A 11 -0.25 -15.79 -30.65
C HIS A 11 -0.58 -16.61 -29.40
N LEU A 12 -0.27 -16.09 -28.21
CA LEU A 12 -0.56 -16.77 -26.94
C LEU A 12 -2.07 -16.94 -26.71
N SER A 13 -2.87 -15.96 -27.12
CA SER A 13 -4.34 -16.03 -27.01
C SER A 13 -4.92 -17.14 -27.89
N GLN A 14 -4.43 -17.27 -29.13
CA GLN A 14 -4.84 -18.35 -30.03
C GLN A 14 -4.46 -19.72 -29.46
N GLN A 15 -3.22 -19.87 -28.99
CA GLN A 15 -2.75 -21.12 -28.38
C GLN A 15 -3.57 -21.51 -27.16
N LEU A 16 -3.84 -20.55 -26.26
CA LEU A 16 -4.64 -20.82 -25.06
C LEU A 16 -6.09 -21.16 -25.42
N SER A 17 -6.69 -20.44 -26.37
CA SER A 17 -8.06 -20.73 -26.83
C SER A 17 -8.19 -22.13 -27.41
N SER A 18 -7.25 -22.54 -28.30
CA SER A 18 -7.24 -23.89 -28.87
C SER A 18 -7.08 -24.95 -27.78
N ALA A 19 -6.15 -24.74 -26.84
CA ALA A 19 -5.93 -25.68 -25.74
C ALA A 19 -7.16 -25.83 -24.82
N ILE A 20 -7.94 -24.76 -24.60
CA ILE A 20 -9.17 -24.81 -23.82
C ILE A 20 -10.25 -25.60 -24.58
N GLN A 21 -10.45 -25.33 -25.87
CA GLN A 21 -11.43 -26.03 -26.71
C GLN A 21 -11.15 -27.54 -26.83
N GLU A 22 -9.88 -27.93 -26.84
CA GLU A 22 -9.49 -29.35 -26.91
C GLU A 22 -9.68 -30.10 -25.59
N ARG A 23 -9.61 -29.42 -24.44
CA ARG A 23 -9.59 -30.04 -23.11
C ARG A 23 -10.93 -30.00 -22.40
N GLU A 24 -11.73 -28.97 -22.66
CA GLU A 24 -13.02 -28.76 -21.99
C GLU A 24 -14.16 -29.21 -22.91
N ILE A 25 -14.81 -30.32 -22.56
CA ILE A 25 -15.72 -31.06 -23.46
C ILE A 25 -17.10 -30.37 -23.60
N ASP A 26 -17.49 -29.49 -22.68
CA ASP A 26 -18.82 -28.83 -22.66
C ASP A 26 -18.76 -27.33 -22.29
N LEU A 27 -17.93 -26.56 -23.01
CA LEU A 27 -17.82 -25.11 -22.80
C LEU A 27 -19.17 -24.38 -22.97
N SER A 28 -20.08 -24.92 -23.78
CA SER A 28 -21.43 -24.38 -23.99
C SER A 28 -22.27 -24.33 -22.72
N ASP A 29 -22.04 -25.28 -21.81
CA ASP A 29 -22.87 -25.43 -20.60
C ASP A 29 -22.39 -24.51 -19.48
N SER A 30 -21.15 -24.02 -19.59
CA SER A 30 -20.49 -23.14 -18.61
C SER A 30 -20.22 -21.73 -19.15
N VAL A 31 -20.91 -21.30 -20.22
CA VAL A 31 -20.68 -19.99 -20.87
C VAL A 31 -20.74 -18.83 -19.88
N SER A 32 -21.69 -18.88 -18.92
CA SER A 32 -21.87 -17.84 -17.90
C SER A 32 -20.73 -17.74 -16.88
N GLN A 33 -19.82 -18.72 -16.84
CA GLN A 33 -18.67 -18.79 -15.93
C GLN A 33 -17.33 -18.65 -16.65
N LEU A 34 -17.33 -18.57 -17.99
CA LEU A 34 -16.11 -18.53 -18.80
C LEU A 34 -15.20 -17.36 -18.43
N ASP A 35 -15.77 -16.20 -18.11
CA ASP A 35 -15.01 -15.02 -17.70
C ASP A 35 -14.24 -15.27 -16.38
N GLY A 36 -14.85 -15.94 -15.42
CA GLY A 36 -14.21 -16.37 -14.17
C GLY A 36 -13.06 -17.35 -14.42
N PHE A 37 -13.29 -18.39 -15.23
CA PHE A 37 -12.25 -19.36 -15.59
C PHE A 37 -11.06 -18.72 -16.33
N VAL A 38 -11.35 -17.90 -17.35
CA VAL A 38 -10.31 -17.17 -18.09
C VAL A 38 -9.59 -16.18 -17.17
N GLY A 39 -10.32 -15.48 -16.29
CA GLY A 39 -9.75 -14.59 -15.29
C GLY A 39 -8.74 -15.28 -14.38
N GLU A 40 -9.06 -16.49 -13.91
CA GLU A 40 -8.12 -17.30 -13.12
C GLU A 40 -6.89 -17.73 -13.94
N LEU A 41 -7.07 -18.17 -15.19
CA LEU A 41 -5.94 -18.52 -16.06
C LEU A 41 -5.00 -17.33 -16.30
N LEU A 42 -5.56 -16.15 -16.57
CA LEU A 42 -4.80 -14.92 -16.74
C LEU A 42 -4.07 -14.51 -15.45
N ARG A 43 -4.70 -14.72 -14.29
CA ARG A 43 -4.05 -14.51 -12.98
C ARG A 43 -2.85 -15.44 -12.81
N ILE A 44 -3.00 -16.74 -13.09
CA ILE A 44 -1.90 -17.71 -12.98
C ILE A 44 -0.77 -17.37 -13.95
N MET A 45 -1.11 -17.03 -15.19
CA MET A 45 -0.15 -16.60 -16.20
C MET A 45 0.61 -15.34 -15.75
N GLY A 46 -0.11 -14.32 -15.27
CA GLY A 46 0.47 -13.10 -14.73
C GLY A 46 1.41 -13.37 -13.55
N LEU A 47 1.03 -14.28 -12.64
CA LEU A 47 1.89 -14.70 -11.54
C LEU A 47 3.17 -15.38 -12.03
N LYS A 48 3.06 -16.25 -13.04
CA LYS A 48 4.22 -16.93 -13.63
C LYS A 48 5.18 -15.95 -14.30
N VAL A 49 4.65 -15.03 -15.11
CA VAL A 49 5.44 -13.97 -15.76
C VAL A 49 6.14 -13.09 -14.71
N MET A 50 5.42 -12.64 -13.69
CA MET A 50 6.03 -11.88 -12.57
C MET A 50 7.12 -12.67 -11.86
N SER A 51 6.91 -13.97 -11.63
CA SER A 51 7.90 -14.84 -11.01
C SER A 51 9.17 -14.96 -11.85
N LEU A 52 9.05 -15.10 -13.17
CA LEU A 52 10.19 -15.19 -14.08
C LEU A 52 10.98 -13.88 -14.12
N LEU A 53 10.28 -12.75 -14.32
CA LEU A 53 10.91 -11.43 -14.40
C LEU A 53 11.63 -11.06 -13.09
N LEU A 54 10.96 -11.21 -11.94
CA LEU A 54 11.56 -10.85 -10.66
C LEU A 54 12.74 -11.76 -10.26
N ASN A 55 12.67 -13.05 -10.58
CA ASN A 55 13.81 -13.94 -10.33
C ASN A 55 15.00 -13.65 -11.27
N ALA A 56 14.75 -13.26 -12.53
CA ALA A 56 15.81 -12.83 -13.43
C ALA A 56 16.53 -11.57 -12.91
N GLU A 57 15.77 -10.56 -12.47
CA GLU A 57 16.32 -9.36 -11.85
C GLU A 57 17.07 -9.65 -10.55
N ALA A 58 16.54 -10.56 -9.72
CA ALA A 58 17.19 -10.98 -8.49
C ALA A 58 18.52 -11.70 -8.78
N GLU A 59 18.53 -12.61 -9.75
CA GLU A 59 19.73 -13.31 -10.18
C GLU A 59 20.79 -12.33 -10.71
N GLN A 60 20.38 -11.35 -11.51
CA GLN A 60 21.28 -10.30 -11.99
C GLN A 60 21.87 -9.48 -10.84
N ALA A 61 21.06 -9.05 -9.87
CA ALA A 61 21.52 -8.34 -8.68
C ALA A 61 22.56 -9.16 -7.88
N ILE A 62 22.32 -10.47 -7.73
CA ILE A 62 23.24 -11.39 -7.04
C ILE A 62 24.54 -11.56 -7.84
N LYS A 63 24.46 -11.75 -9.16
CA LYS A 63 25.63 -11.89 -10.06
C LYS A 63 26.53 -10.67 -9.99
N GLU A 64 25.95 -9.47 -10.08
CA GLU A 64 26.70 -8.22 -9.97
C GLU A 64 27.43 -8.11 -8.63
N LYS A 65 26.77 -8.44 -7.52
CA LYS A 65 27.42 -8.36 -6.20
C LYS A 65 28.47 -9.45 -5.99
N LYS A 66 28.31 -10.64 -6.59
CA LYS A 66 29.36 -11.68 -6.59
C LYS A 66 30.64 -11.22 -7.30
N LYS A 67 30.53 -10.41 -8.36
CA LYS A 67 31.70 -9.84 -9.07
C LYS A 67 32.57 -8.97 -8.16
N THR A 68 32.01 -8.39 -7.09
CA THR A 68 32.78 -7.60 -6.11
C THR A 68 33.44 -8.46 -5.02
N GLY A 69 33.62 -9.78 -5.25
CA GLY A 69 34.24 -10.69 -4.29
C GLY A 69 33.32 -11.19 -3.16
N SER A 70 32.02 -10.87 -3.21
CA SER A 70 31.06 -11.34 -2.20
C SER A 70 30.66 -12.80 -2.45
N VAL A 71 30.60 -13.61 -1.39
CA VAL A 71 30.20 -15.02 -1.45
C VAL A 71 28.85 -15.25 -0.75
N ILE A 72 28.11 -16.27 -1.18
CA ILE A 72 26.85 -16.64 -0.51
C ILE A 72 27.19 -17.18 0.88
N HIS A 73 26.67 -16.49 1.90
CA HIS A 73 26.80 -16.91 3.29
C HIS A 73 25.52 -17.59 3.79
N ARG A 74 24.33 -17.12 3.38
CA ARG A 74 23.05 -17.80 3.65
C ARG A 74 22.15 -17.78 2.43
N ARG A 75 21.52 -18.92 2.13
CA ARG A 75 20.51 -19.05 1.09
C ARG A 75 19.14 -18.81 1.71
N LEU A 76 18.65 -17.59 1.58
CA LEU A 76 17.33 -17.18 2.07
C LEU A 76 16.43 -16.93 0.86
N LYS A 77 15.12 -17.08 1.08
CA LYS A 77 14.09 -16.74 0.11
C LYS A 77 13.23 -15.60 0.61
N ALA A 78 12.78 -14.75 -0.30
CA ALA A 78 11.86 -13.66 -0.03
C ALA A 78 10.49 -13.98 -0.62
N GLU A 79 9.45 -13.93 0.21
CA GLU A 79 8.06 -13.89 -0.27
C GLU A 79 7.75 -12.44 -0.68
N TYR A 80 7.32 -12.22 -1.90
CA TYR A 80 6.93 -10.90 -2.39
C TYR A 80 5.55 -10.96 -3.04
N SER A 81 4.60 -10.21 -2.50
CA SER A 81 3.21 -10.25 -2.96
C SER A 81 2.98 -9.24 -4.08
N VAL A 82 2.41 -9.70 -5.19
CA VAL A 82 2.03 -8.91 -6.36
C VAL A 82 0.54 -9.08 -6.63
N ILE A 83 -0.04 -8.32 -7.56
CA ILE A 83 -1.50 -8.35 -7.81
C ILE A 83 -2.00 -9.77 -8.14
N PHE A 84 -1.18 -10.57 -8.81
CA PHE A 84 -1.54 -11.92 -9.25
C PHE A 84 -1.33 -13.03 -8.20
N GLY A 85 -0.65 -12.74 -7.08
CA GLY A 85 -0.33 -13.74 -6.06
C GLY A 85 0.99 -13.48 -5.33
N VAL A 86 1.51 -14.52 -4.67
CA VAL A 86 2.79 -14.47 -3.95
C VAL A 86 3.89 -15.06 -4.83
N VAL A 87 4.94 -14.27 -5.09
CA VAL A 87 6.15 -14.71 -5.77
C VAL A 87 7.20 -15.08 -4.73
N GLU A 88 7.82 -16.24 -4.89
CA GLU A 88 8.98 -16.64 -4.12
C GLU A 88 10.26 -16.29 -4.89
N LEU A 89 11.17 -15.57 -4.24
CA LEU A 89 12.40 -15.04 -4.85
C LEU A 89 13.62 -15.59 -4.12
N ASP A 90 14.65 -15.96 -4.87
CA ASP A 90 15.96 -16.20 -4.31
C ASP A 90 16.57 -14.88 -3.84
N SER A 91 16.79 -14.75 -2.52
CA SER A 91 17.28 -13.52 -1.88
C SER A 91 18.38 -13.86 -0.85
N PRO A 92 19.53 -14.38 -1.28
CA PRO A 92 20.60 -14.79 -0.38
C PRO A 92 21.23 -13.60 0.35
N TYR A 93 21.76 -13.88 1.53
CA TYR A 93 22.66 -12.98 2.24
C TYR A 93 24.10 -13.27 1.79
N LEU A 94 24.76 -12.25 1.26
CA LEU A 94 26.14 -12.32 0.81
C LEU A 94 27.09 -11.74 1.86
N TRP A 95 28.31 -12.27 1.93
CA TRP A 95 29.38 -11.76 2.78
C TRP A 95 30.60 -11.41 1.93
N ASN A 96 31.12 -10.19 2.08
CA ASN A 96 32.39 -9.79 1.50
C ASN A 96 33.48 -9.91 2.56
N LYS A 97 34.46 -10.79 2.32
CA LYS A 97 35.58 -10.99 3.25
C LYS A 97 36.54 -9.80 3.29
N GLN A 98 36.78 -9.13 2.16
CA GLN A 98 37.71 -8.01 2.08
C GLN A 98 37.16 -6.77 2.80
N GLU A 99 35.86 -6.50 2.65
CA GLU A 99 35.19 -5.35 3.27
C GLU A 99 34.66 -5.65 4.69
N HIS A 100 34.77 -6.90 5.15
CA HIS A 100 34.15 -7.39 6.40
C HIS A 100 32.66 -6.99 6.53
N LYS A 101 31.91 -7.02 5.41
CA LYS A 101 30.56 -6.48 5.33
C LYS A 101 29.58 -7.46 4.69
N GLY A 102 28.38 -7.51 5.27
CA GLY A 102 27.23 -8.23 4.74
C GLY A 102 26.42 -7.41 3.75
N ASN A 103 25.89 -8.07 2.71
CA ASN A 103 25.09 -7.43 1.68
C ASN A 103 23.85 -8.27 1.36
N ARG A 104 22.76 -7.61 0.96
CA ARG A 104 21.50 -8.25 0.56
C ARG A 104 21.09 -7.74 -0.82
N PRO A 105 21.68 -8.26 -1.91
CA PRO A 105 21.56 -7.66 -3.24
C PRO A 105 20.13 -7.40 -3.70
N VAL A 106 19.22 -8.34 -3.44
CA VAL A 106 17.80 -8.20 -3.80
C VAL A 106 17.13 -7.07 -3.02
N GLN A 107 17.41 -6.97 -1.73
CA GLN A 107 16.88 -5.88 -0.90
C GLN A 107 17.52 -4.54 -1.26
N ASP A 108 18.84 -4.52 -1.48
CA ASP A 108 19.62 -3.31 -1.66
C ASP A 108 19.41 -2.71 -3.07
N LYS A 109 19.35 -3.55 -4.11
CA LYS A 109 19.18 -3.12 -5.51
C LYS A 109 17.72 -3.02 -5.93
N LEU A 110 16.90 -4.02 -5.59
CA LEU A 110 15.50 -4.08 -6.04
C LEU A 110 14.52 -3.49 -5.01
N GLY A 111 14.97 -3.20 -3.78
CA GLY A 111 14.10 -2.72 -2.71
C GLY A 111 13.14 -3.78 -2.16
N ILE A 112 13.31 -5.05 -2.54
CA ILE A 112 12.38 -6.12 -2.18
C ILE A 112 12.76 -6.73 -0.83
N LYS A 113 11.81 -6.70 0.12
CA LYS A 113 11.94 -7.31 1.44
C LYS A 113 11.01 -8.52 1.56
N HIS A 114 11.40 -9.50 2.36
CA HIS A 114 10.56 -10.66 2.67
C HIS A 114 9.23 -10.21 3.28
N ARG A 115 8.12 -10.74 2.75
CA ARG A 115 6.72 -10.43 3.08
C ARG A 115 6.29 -9.00 2.76
N ASP A 116 6.95 -8.33 1.82
CA ASP A 116 6.50 -7.04 1.30
C ASP A 116 5.59 -7.18 0.08
N PHE A 117 5.04 -6.05 -0.36
CA PHE A 117 4.06 -5.93 -1.44
C PHE A 117 4.60 -5.07 -2.58
N SER A 118 4.15 -5.36 -3.80
CA SER A 118 4.31 -4.43 -4.92
C SER A 118 3.60 -3.11 -4.64
N LYS A 119 4.04 -2.03 -5.31
CA LYS A 119 3.41 -0.72 -5.19
C LYS A 119 1.94 -0.78 -5.61
N SER A 120 1.64 -1.47 -6.70
CA SER A 120 0.28 -1.60 -7.21
C SER A 120 -0.61 -2.37 -6.24
N LEU A 121 -0.13 -3.49 -5.68
CA LEU A 121 -0.87 -4.22 -4.65
C LEU A 121 -1.03 -3.38 -3.38
N THR A 122 0.01 -2.65 -2.96
CA THR A 122 -0.08 -1.73 -1.81
C THR A 122 -1.20 -0.71 -1.98
N ARG A 123 -1.34 -0.13 -3.19
CA ARG A 123 -2.41 0.83 -3.49
C ARG A 123 -3.79 0.18 -3.35
N ILE A 124 -4.00 -0.99 -3.95
CA ILE A 124 -5.25 -1.74 -3.87
C ILE A 124 -5.62 -2.06 -2.41
N LEU A 125 -4.66 -2.59 -1.63
CA LEU A 125 -4.91 -2.93 -0.23
C LEU A 125 -5.23 -1.69 0.62
N THR A 126 -4.61 -0.55 0.29
CA THR A 126 -4.87 0.73 0.98
C THR A 126 -6.25 1.25 0.66
N ASP A 127 -6.69 1.14 -0.60
CA ASP A 127 -8.01 1.54 -1.06
C ASP A 127 -9.10 0.78 -0.29
N PHE A 128 -9.09 -0.56 -0.36
CA PHE A 128 -10.04 -1.39 0.38
C PHE A 128 -9.98 -1.17 1.90
N GLY A 129 -8.78 -1.09 2.46
CA GLY A 129 -8.61 -0.93 3.91
C GLY A 129 -8.90 0.48 4.44
N ALA A 130 -9.04 1.47 3.55
CA ALA A 130 -9.50 2.82 3.91
C ALA A 130 -11.03 2.92 3.92
N GLU A 131 -11.71 2.15 3.07
CA GLU A 131 -13.17 2.17 2.92
C GLU A 131 -13.88 1.21 3.87
N GLU A 132 -13.28 0.06 4.18
CA GLU A 132 -13.96 -1.04 4.85
C GLU A 132 -13.18 -1.64 6.03
N SER A 133 -13.85 -2.52 6.78
CA SER A 133 -13.16 -3.32 7.78
C SER A 133 -12.13 -4.24 7.13
N PHE A 134 -10.98 -4.47 7.76
CA PHE A 134 -9.92 -5.32 7.19
C PHE A 134 -10.33 -6.77 6.91
N GLY A 135 -11.43 -7.24 7.51
CA GLY A 135 -12.02 -8.54 7.18
C GLY A 135 -12.74 -8.50 5.84
N GLN A 136 -13.62 -7.52 5.64
CA GLN A 136 -14.34 -7.31 4.37
C GLN A 136 -13.37 -6.95 3.24
N ALA A 137 -12.39 -6.09 3.51
CA ALA A 137 -11.32 -5.76 2.56
C ALA A 137 -10.57 -7.01 2.07
N ALA A 138 -10.37 -8.03 2.92
CA ALA A 138 -9.73 -9.28 2.53
C ALA A 138 -10.64 -10.14 1.64
N GLN A 139 -11.94 -10.17 1.95
CA GLN A 139 -12.93 -10.88 1.16
C GLN A 139 -13.10 -10.24 -0.22
N ARG A 140 -13.32 -8.92 -0.29
CA ARG A 140 -13.41 -8.19 -1.56
C ARG A 140 -12.14 -8.32 -2.40
N PHE A 141 -10.98 -8.31 -1.75
CA PHE A 141 -9.72 -8.55 -2.44
C PHE A 141 -9.70 -9.94 -3.13
N GLU A 142 -10.13 -10.99 -2.43
CA GLU A 142 -10.22 -12.33 -2.99
C GLU A 142 -11.24 -12.38 -4.14
N GLU A 143 -12.41 -11.78 -3.98
CA GLU A 143 -13.45 -11.70 -5.01
C GLU A 143 -12.94 -11.00 -6.29
N HIS A 144 -12.17 -9.92 -6.16
CA HIS A 144 -11.69 -9.15 -7.30
C HIS A 144 -10.39 -9.68 -7.92
N TYR A 145 -9.52 -10.32 -7.14
CA TYR A 145 -8.17 -10.70 -7.59
C TYR A 145 -7.90 -12.20 -7.57
N GLY A 146 -8.83 -13.02 -7.09
CA GLY A 146 -8.78 -14.48 -7.18
C GLY A 146 -7.73 -15.15 -6.28
N TRP A 147 -7.23 -14.49 -5.24
CA TRP A 147 -6.38 -15.11 -4.23
C TRP A 147 -6.48 -14.44 -2.87
N GLN A 148 -6.20 -15.22 -1.82
CA GLN A 148 -6.41 -14.80 -0.44
C GLN A 148 -5.25 -14.01 0.14
N ILE A 149 -5.58 -12.91 0.81
CA ILE A 149 -4.65 -12.19 1.68
C ILE A 149 -5.22 -12.09 3.10
N GLN A 150 -4.39 -12.42 4.10
CA GLN A 150 -4.82 -12.34 5.49
C GLN A 150 -5.16 -10.91 5.89
N ARG A 151 -6.29 -10.71 6.58
CA ARG A 151 -6.69 -9.40 7.16
C ARG A 151 -5.59 -8.69 7.94
N SER A 152 -4.72 -9.46 8.61
CA SER A 152 -3.60 -8.94 9.40
C SER A 152 -2.51 -8.29 8.53
N LYS A 153 -2.29 -8.83 7.31
CA LYS A 153 -1.36 -8.28 6.33
C LYS A 153 -1.89 -6.96 5.77
N ILE A 154 -3.17 -6.92 5.40
CA ILE A 154 -3.86 -5.69 4.96
C ILE A 154 -3.71 -4.62 6.05
N ARG A 155 -4.18 -4.91 7.26
CA ARG A 155 -4.13 -4.00 8.40
C ARG A 155 -2.73 -3.39 8.59
N ARG A 156 -1.68 -4.22 8.67
CA ARG A 156 -0.31 -3.73 8.88
C ARG A 156 0.14 -2.80 7.76
N LYS A 157 -0.17 -3.14 6.50
CA LYS A 157 0.23 -2.33 5.35
C LYS A 157 -0.53 -1.01 5.32
N VAL A 158 -1.84 -1.02 5.53
CA VAL A 158 -2.68 0.19 5.55
C VAL A 158 -2.32 1.10 6.72
N GLU A 159 -2.12 0.56 7.93
CA GLU A 159 -1.65 1.34 9.08
C GLU A 159 -0.28 1.99 8.80
N HIS A 160 0.62 1.27 8.13
CA HIS A 160 1.93 1.81 7.74
C HIS A 160 1.78 2.97 6.73
N ILE A 161 0.94 2.81 5.70
CA ILE A 161 0.65 3.89 4.75
C ILE A 161 -0.02 5.08 5.43
N GLY A 162 -0.95 4.85 6.37
CA GLY A 162 -1.57 5.91 7.15
C GLY A 162 -0.55 6.74 7.94
N LYS A 163 0.45 6.10 8.54
CA LYS A 163 1.56 6.81 9.21
C LYS A 163 2.40 7.63 8.25
N LEU A 164 2.73 7.07 7.08
CA LEU A 164 3.48 7.81 6.05
C LEU A 164 2.68 9.02 5.53
N ALA A 165 1.37 8.87 5.35
CA ALA A 165 0.49 9.95 4.93
C ALA A 165 0.45 11.07 5.99
N LEU A 166 0.34 10.72 7.27
CA LEU A 166 0.41 11.69 8.36
C LEU A 166 1.74 12.46 8.35
N THR A 167 2.87 11.76 8.32
CA THR A 167 4.19 12.39 8.27
C THR A 167 4.36 13.31 7.05
N TYR A 168 3.85 12.90 5.89
CA TYR A 168 3.86 13.73 4.68
C TYR A 168 3.05 15.02 4.87
N VAL A 169 1.85 14.93 5.46
CA VAL A 169 0.99 16.09 5.72
C VAL A 169 1.68 17.03 6.73
N GLU A 170 2.20 16.50 7.84
CA GLU A 170 2.89 17.30 8.87
C GLU A 170 4.12 18.02 8.31
N GLN A 171 4.99 17.33 7.58
CA GLN A 171 6.18 17.93 6.98
C GLN A 171 5.83 18.99 5.94
N ARG A 172 4.78 18.75 5.15
CA ARG A 172 4.30 19.72 4.16
C ARG A 172 3.72 20.95 4.84
N LEU A 173 2.95 20.78 5.92
CA LEU A 173 2.43 21.90 6.70
C LEU A 173 3.55 22.72 7.32
N GLU A 174 4.52 22.08 7.99
CA GLU A 174 5.68 22.77 8.58
C GLU A 174 6.49 23.56 7.54
N MET A 175 6.72 22.97 6.35
CA MET A 175 7.39 23.64 5.25
C MET A 175 6.62 24.88 4.77
N LEU A 176 5.30 24.78 4.64
CA LEU A 176 4.44 25.89 4.22
C LEU A 176 4.40 26.99 5.28
N SER A 177 4.30 26.64 6.56
CA SER A 177 4.33 27.61 7.67
C SER A 177 5.65 28.38 7.69
N LYS A 178 6.80 27.70 7.60
CA LYS A 178 8.11 28.36 7.53
C LYS A 178 8.25 29.24 6.29
N THR A 179 7.72 28.79 5.16
CA THR A 179 7.72 29.61 3.94
C THR A 179 6.93 30.88 4.17
N PHE A 180 5.73 30.77 4.75
CA PHE A 180 4.85 31.90 5.05
C PHE A 180 5.46 32.89 6.04
N GLU A 181 6.03 32.42 7.16
CA GLU A 181 6.69 33.27 8.17
C GLU A 181 7.86 34.07 7.59
N ASN A 182 8.59 33.49 6.64
CA ASN A 182 9.73 34.14 5.98
C ASN A 182 9.32 35.02 4.79
N LEU A 183 8.03 35.10 4.43
CA LEU A 183 7.57 36.04 3.41
C LEU A 183 7.62 37.45 3.96
N THR A 184 8.44 38.31 3.36
CA THR A 184 8.29 39.75 3.54
C THR A 184 6.91 40.16 3.03
N ALA A 185 6.12 40.85 3.85
CA ALA A 185 4.82 41.34 3.42
C ALA A 185 4.99 42.14 2.11
N PRO A 186 4.37 41.71 1.00
CA PRO A 186 4.60 42.37 -0.28
C PRO A 186 4.03 43.79 -0.18
N LYS A 187 4.78 44.80 -0.67
CA LYS A 187 4.35 46.21 -0.67
C LYS A 187 2.98 46.42 -1.32
N LYS A 188 2.61 45.52 -2.24
CA LYS A 188 1.27 45.38 -2.83
C LYS A 188 0.85 43.92 -2.67
N ARG A 189 -0.32 43.64 -2.08
CA ARG A 189 -0.85 42.27 -1.99
C ARG A 189 -1.14 41.72 -3.39
N THR A 190 -0.18 41.00 -3.96
CA THR A 190 -0.33 40.23 -5.20
C THR A 190 -0.68 38.80 -4.82
N GLY A 191 -1.94 38.56 -4.47
CA GLY A 191 -2.46 37.26 -4.10
C GLY A 191 -3.87 37.06 -4.66
N TRP A 192 -4.47 35.92 -4.36
CA TRP A 192 -5.87 35.67 -4.73
C TRP A 192 -6.78 36.60 -3.93
N ASN A 193 -7.63 37.37 -4.62
CA ASN A 193 -8.54 38.31 -3.98
C ASN A 193 -9.58 37.60 -3.09
N ARG A 194 -9.91 36.34 -3.41
CA ARG A 194 -10.87 35.53 -2.67
C ARG A 194 -10.39 34.09 -2.58
N ILE A 195 -10.47 33.55 -1.38
CA ILE A 195 -10.22 32.14 -1.08
C ILE A 195 -11.53 31.55 -0.57
N LEU A 196 -11.93 30.42 -1.13
CA LEU A 196 -12.99 29.60 -0.58
C LEU A 196 -12.37 28.64 0.42
N VAL A 197 -12.89 28.66 1.65
CA VAL A 197 -12.53 27.74 2.71
C VAL A 197 -13.79 26.99 3.12
N GLU A 198 -13.72 25.67 3.13
CA GLU A 198 -14.77 24.82 3.69
C GLU A 198 -14.15 23.96 4.80
N LEU A 199 -14.90 23.85 5.88
CA LEU A 199 -14.55 23.06 7.06
C LEU A 199 -15.74 22.16 7.35
N ASP A 200 -15.48 20.88 7.45
CA ASP A 200 -16.44 19.88 7.92
C ASP A 200 -15.81 19.11 9.09
N GLY A 201 -16.63 18.44 9.88
CA GLY A 201 -16.11 17.38 10.72
C GLY A 201 -17.15 16.59 11.43
N CYS A 202 -16.68 15.46 11.94
CA CYS A 202 -17.51 14.44 12.54
C CYS A 202 -16.84 13.90 13.80
N HIS A 203 -17.59 13.12 14.57
CA HIS A 203 -17.01 12.34 15.66
C HIS A 203 -16.67 10.94 15.14
N VAL A 204 -15.42 10.53 15.34
CA VAL A 204 -14.94 9.20 15.00
C VAL A 204 -14.82 8.36 16.29
N PRO A 205 -15.44 7.17 16.35
CA PRO A 205 -15.33 6.30 17.52
C PRO A 205 -13.96 5.64 17.54
N THR A 206 -13.09 6.14 18.39
CA THR A 206 -11.80 5.53 18.68
C THR A 206 -11.96 4.50 19.80
N GLY A 207 -10.96 3.63 19.97
CA GLY A 207 -10.93 2.82 21.17
C GLY A 207 -9.60 2.16 21.42
N ILE A 208 -9.25 2.12 22.70
CA ILE A 208 -8.06 1.48 23.19
C ILE A 208 -8.42 0.17 23.88
N SER A 209 -7.57 -0.83 23.72
CA SER A 209 -7.74 -2.10 24.40
C SER A 209 -7.27 -1.95 25.85
N VAL A 210 -8.20 -1.96 26.79
CA VAL A 210 -7.92 -1.88 28.24
C VAL A 210 -8.19 -3.22 28.90
N THR A 211 -7.49 -3.52 29.97
CA THR A 211 -7.75 -4.73 30.76
C THR A 211 -9.12 -4.62 31.43
N LYS A 212 -9.95 -5.66 31.35
CA LYS A 212 -11.24 -5.72 32.03
C LYS A 212 -10.98 -5.82 33.54
N LYS A 213 -11.76 -5.10 34.35
CA LYS A 213 -11.61 -5.11 35.82
C LYS A 213 -12.03 -6.44 36.47
N THR A 214 -12.64 -7.35 35.71
CA THR A 214 -13.03 -8.69 36.17
C THR A 214 -11.84 -9.65 36.23
N GLU A 215 -11.85 -10.57 37.20
CA GLU A 215 -10.82 -11.61 37.36
C GLU A 215 -10.84 -12.69 36.26
N GLU A 216 -11.86 -12.69 35.41
CA GLU A 216 -11.98 -13.64 34.30
C GLU A 216 -10.76 -13.64 33.36
N LEU A 217 -10.18 -14.83 33.18
CA LEU A 217 -9.08 -15.07 32.27
C LEU A 217 -9.59 -15.58 30.92
N THR A 218 -8.77 -15.41 29.88
CA THR A 218 -9.00 -16.04 28.58
C THR A 218 -8.73 -17.54 28.66
N PRO A 219 -9.56 -18.39 28.02
CA PRO A 219 -9.50 -19.85 28.20
C PRO A 219 -8.17 -20.45 27.73
N THR A 220 -7.57 -19.93 26.66
CA THR A 220 -6.35 -20.50 26.07
C THR A 220 -5.07 -19.97 26.72
N ARG A 221 -4.96 -18.65 26.90
CA ARG A 221 -3.69 -18.00 27.31
C ARG A 221 -3.66 -17.62 28.78
N LYS A 222 -4.75 -17.84 29.53
CA LYS A 222 -4.91 -17.48 30.95
C LYS A 222 -4.52 -16.02 31.25
N ILE A 223 -4.69 -15.12 30.28
CA ILE A 223 -4.47 -13.66 30.47
C ILE A 223 -5.81 -12.98 30.78
N LYS A 224 -5.78 -11.90 31.57
CA LYS A 224 -6.97 -11.08 31.88
C LYS A 224 -7.69 -10.68 30.60
N LYS A 225 -9.01 -10.87 30.56
CA LYS A 225 -9.82 -10.44 29.42
C LYS A 225 -9.62 -8.94 29.20
N ARG A 226 -9.55 -8.52 27.94
CA ARG A 226 -9.45 -7.11 27.56
C ARG A 226 -10.79 -6.65 27.00
N GLN A 227 -11.14 -5.39 27.24
CA GLN A 227 -12.29 -4.73 26.67
C GLN A 227 -11.84 -3.52 25.86
N ARG A 228 -12.65 -3.12 24.87
CA ARG A 228 -12.41 -1.88 24.12
C ARG A 228 -13.07 -0.74 24.89
N ALA A 229 -12.26 0.12 25.52
CA ALA A 229 -12.76 1.42 25.97
C ALA A 229 -12.96 2.28 24.73
N ARG A 230 -14.19 2.72 24.48
CA ARG A 230 -14.54 3.55 23.33
C ARG A 230 -14.52 5.01 23.76
N ASP A 231 -14.03 5.85 22.86
CA ASP A 231 -13.96 7.30 23.04
C ASP A 231 -14.30 7.94 21.69
N TRP A 232 -15.14 8.98 21.70
CA TRP A 232 -15.55 9.68 20.49
C TRP A 232 -14.67 10.90 20.32
N ARG A 233 -13.83 10.89 19.29
CA ARG A 233 -12.91 11.98 19.01
C ARG A 233 -13.41 12.81 17.85
N GLU A 234 -13.40 14.11 18.04
CA GLU A 234 -13.72 15.06 16.99
C GLU A 234 -12.60 15.05 15.94
N VAL A 235 -13.00 14.96 14.68
CA VAL A 235 -12.11 15.03 13.51
C VAL A 235 -12.63 16.12 12.60
N ARG A 236 -11.71 16.97 12.13
CA ARG A 236 -12.02 18.09 11.26
C ARG A 236 -11.26 17.93 9.95
N VAL A 237 -11.98 18.08 8.84
CA VAL A 237 -11.42 18.10 7.50
C VAL A 237 -11.70 19.46 6.91
N GLY A 238 -10.65 20.11 6.42
CA GLY A 238 -10.73 21.40 5.78
C GLY A 238 -10.15 21.37 4.39
N PHE A 239 -10.64 22.24 3.52
CA PHE A 239 -9.89 22.62 2.34
C PHE A 239 -9.93 24.13 2.11
N ALA A 240 -8.87 24.63 1.48
CA ALA A 240 -8.78 25.99 0.99
C ALA A 240 -8.40 25.98 -0.50
N ARG A 241 -9.02 26.88 -1.28
CA ARG A 241 -8.66 27.12 -2.68
C ARG A 241 -8.94 28.55 -3.12
N PRO A 242 -8.24 29.08 -4.12
CA PRO A 242 -8.66 30.29 -4.81
C PRO A 242 -10.04 30.11 -5.45
N VAL A 243 -10.88 31.15 -5.40
CA VAL A 243 -12.18 31.11 -6.09
C VAL A 243 -11.96 30.94 -7.60
N GLU A 244 -10.97 31.64 -8.13
CA GLU A 244 -10.60 31.71 -9.54
C GLU A 244 -9.88 30.44 -10.06
N SER A 245 -9.39 29.55 -9.17
CA SER A 245 -8.66 28.33 -9.57
C SER A 245 -9.16 27.08 -8.84
N LYS A 246 -9.98 26.26 -9.52
CA LYS A 246 -10.51 25.01 -8.97
C LYS A 246 -9.45 23.91 -8.75
N LYS A 247 -8.29 24.01 -9.40
CA LYS A 247 -7.23 22.97 -9.38
C LYS A 247 -6.23 23.14 -8.23
N GLN A 248 -6.09 24.34 -7.68
CA GLN A 248 -5.17 24.61 -6.57
C GLN A 248 -5.90 24.45 -5.23
N ARG A 249 -5.93 23.22 -4.72
CA ARG A 249 -6.57 22.90 -3.43
C ARG A 249 -5.53 22.43 -2.42
N THR A 250 -5.66 22.92 -1.20
CA THR A 250 -4.94 22.42 -0.03
C THR A 250 -5.96 21.77 0.89
N PHE A 251 -5.66 20.56 1.37
CA PHE A 251 -6.50 19.81 2.29
C PHE A 251 -5.78 19.64 3.62
N ILE A 252 -6.54 19.70 4.71
CA ILE A 252 -6.09 19.48 6.08
C ILE A 252 -7.07 18.49 6.71
N ALA A 253 -6.56 17.53 7.47
CA ALA A 253 -7.36 16.65 8.30
C ALA A 253 -6.66 16.47 9.65
N LEU A 254 -7.27 16.98 10.72
CA LEU A 254 -6.71 16.96 12.06
C LEU A 254 -7.72 16.38 13.07
N MET A 255 -7.20 15.65 14.05
CA MET A 255 -7.96 15.20 15.22
C MET A 255 -7.84 16.27 16.31
N GLY A 256 -8.98 16.83 16.75
CA GLY A 256 -9.01 17.88 17.76
C GLY A 256 -10.27 18.73 17.68
N GLN A 257 -10.54 19.47 18.75
CA GLN A 257 -11.67 20.41 18.80
C GLN A 257 -11.35 21.70 18.04
N TYR A 258 -12.39 22.49 17.71
CA TYR A 258 -12.26 23.76 16.97
C TYR A 258 -11.12 24.67 17.49
N PRO A 259 -10.95 24.93 18.80
CA PRO A 259 -9.87 25.80 19.28
C PRO A 259 -8.47 25.18 19.13
N GLU A 260 -8.35 23.85 19.09
CA GLU A 260 -7.07 23.16 18.99
C GLU A 260 -6.59 23.11 17.54
N VAL A 261 -7.51 22.83 16.62
CA VAL A 261 -7.24 22.73 15.18
C VAL A 261 -6.98 24.11 14.57
N VAL A 262 -7.69 25.15 15.01
CA VAL A 262 -7.57 26.51 14.46
C VAL A 262 -6.37 27.28 15.05
N LYS A 263 -5.89 26.92 16.25
CA LYS A 263 -4.73 27.59 16.90
C LYS A 263 -3.41 27.40 16.14
N HIS A 264 -3.31 26.41 15.26
CA HIS A 264 -2.10 26.21 14.46
C HIS A 264 -1.92 27.22 13.31
N ASP A 265 -2.92 28.06 13.02
CA ASP A 265 -2.86 29.06 11.93
C ASP A 265 -3.27 30.48 12.34
N LEU A 266 -3.51 30.75 13.62
CA LEU A 266 -3.76 32.11 14.10
C LEU A 266 -2.44 32.82 14.44
N VAL A 267 -1.59 32.99 13.43
CA VAL A 267 -0.75 34.20 13.37
C VAL A 267 -1.72 35.36 13.18
N ARG A 268 -1.85 36.14 14.26
CA ARG A 268 -2.49 37.47 14.34
C ARG A 268 -2.73 38.11 12.96
N LEU A 269 -4.00 38.20 12.58
CA LEU A 269 -4.46 39.24 11.66
C LEU A 269 -4.34 40.62 12.33
#